data_AF-W7B166-F1
#
_entry.id   AF-W7B166-F1
#
_cell.length_a   1.000
_cell.length_b   1.000
_cell.length_c   1.000
_cell.angle_alpha   90.00
_cell.angle_beta   90.00
_cell.angle_gamma   90.00
#
_symmetry.space_group_name_H-M   'P 1'
#
loop_
_entity.id
_entity.type
_entity.pdbx_description
1 polymer ?
#
loop_
_entity_poly.entity_id
_entity_poly.type
_entity_poly.pdbx_seq_one_letter_code
_entity_poly.pdbx_strand_id
1 'polypeptide(L)' 'MQDPLLCKRIERVTETTSKEEIEHLVEAIRSSGAIEKSEQVATDYLNKAARILDEFGNRKEVKPLRQIIKMLDKRDY' A
#
# COMPACT_ATOMS: atom_id res chain seq x y z
N MET A 1 2.28 6.68 -7.29
CA MET A 1 3.45 7.22 -8.00
C MET A 1 3.05 8.50 -8.73
N GLN A 2 3.85 9.56 -8.65
CA GLN A 2 3.53 10.88 -9.22
C GLN A 2 4.32 11.20 -10.50
N ASP A 3 5.46 10.53 -10.72
CA ASP A 3 6.26 10.69 -11.94
C ASP A 3 5.64 9.92 -13.11
N PRO A 4 5.08 10.61 -14.12
CA PRO A 4 4.44 9.95 -15.27
C PRO A 4 5.44 9.29 -16.22
N LEU A 5 6.70 9.71 -16.24
CA LEU A 5 7.74 9.08 -17.05
C LEU A 5 8.17 7.76 -16.44
N LEU A 6 8.33 7.71 -15.12
CA LEU A 6 8.61 6.48 -14.40
C LEU A 6 7.46 5.47 -14.57
N CYS A 7 6.19 5.90 -14.46
CA CYS A 7 5.03 5.03 -14.74
C CYS A 7 5.11 4.41 -16.14
N LYS A 8 5.33 5.22 -17.18
CA LYS A 8 5.43 4.72 -18.56
C LYS A 8 6.58 3.75 -18.78
N ARG A 9 7.69 3.90 -18.05
CA ARG A 9 8.81 2.96 -18.12
C ARG A 9 8.44 1.63 -17.47
N ILE A 10 7.78 1.66 -16.32
CA ILE A 10 7.33 0.45 -15.62
C ILE A 10 6.29 -0.31 -16.45
N GLU A 11 5.35 0.40 -17.10
CA GLU A 11 4.33 -0.20 -17.99
C GLU A 11 4.92 -0.95 -19.19
N ARG A 12 6.17 -0.64 -19.58
CA ARG A 12 6.86 -1.26 -20.71
C ARG A 12 7.75 -2.44 -20.31
N VAL A 13 7.82 -2.76 -19.02
CA VAL A 13 8.58 -3.93 -18.54
C VAL A 13 7.96 -5.20 -19.12
N THR A 14 8.81 -6.07 -19.64
CA THR A 14 8.43 -7.38 -20.18
C THR A 14 9.40 -8.45 -19.67
N GLU A 15 9.13 -9.71 -19.99
CA GLU A 15 10.01 -10.84 -19.64
C GLU A 15 11.42 -10.75 -20.24
N THR A 16 11.61 -9.94 -21.29
CA THR A 16 12.92 -9.72 -21.93
C THR A 16 13.68 -8.52 -21.37
N THR A 17 13.08 -7.75 -20.46
CA THR A 17 13.75 -6.61 -19.81
C THR A 17 14.96 -7.11 -19.03
N SER A 18 16.11 -6.46 -19.23
CA SER A 18 17.36 -6.92 -18.61
C SER A 18 17.32 -6.74 -17.10
N LYS A 19 18.10 -7.56 -16.40
CA LYS A 19 18.22 -7.48 -14.94
C LYS A 19 18.68 -6.09 -14.49
N GLU A 20 19.65 -5.51 -15.19
CA GLU A 20 20.21 -4.18 -14.88
C GLU A 20 19.14 -3.09 -15.02
N GLU A 21 18.30 -3.17 -16.05
CA GLU A 21 17.19 -2.23 -16.21
C GLU A 21 16.15 -2.38 -15.11
N ILE A 22 15.82 -3.62 -14.71
CA ILE A 22 14.93 -3.89 -13.56
C ILE A 22 15.51 -3.30 -12.27
N GLU A 23 16.80 -3.49 -12.01
CA GLU A 23 17.47 -2.94 -10.81
C GLU A 23 17.38 -1.42 -10.78
N HIS A 24 17.63 -0.74 -11.91
CA HIS A 24 17.47 0.71 -12.01
C HIS A 24 16.02 1.17 -11.80
N LEU A 25 15.04 0.42 -12.30
CA LEU A 25 13.62 0.73 -12.09
C LEU A 25 13.22 0.54 -10.63
N VAL A 26 13.68 -0.52 -9.97
CA VAL A 26 13.42 -0.77 -8.55
C VAL A 26 14.00 0.38 -7.70
N GLU A 27 15.22 0.82 -7.99
CA GLU A 27 15.82 1.94 -7.25
C GLU A 27 15.09 3.27 -7.50
N ALA A 28 14.65 3.50 -8.74
CA ALA A 28 13.81 4.66 -9.07
C ALA A 28 12.45 4.62 -8.34
N ILE A 29 11.82 3.45 -8.21
CA ILE A 29 10.57 3.28 -7.46
C ILE A 29 10.80 3.57 -5.98
N ARG A 30 11.86 3.01 -5.37
CA ARG A 30 12.20 3.23 -3.96
C ARG A 30 12.44 4.69 -3.63
N SER A 31 13.12 5.41 -4.51
CA SER A 31 13.41 6.84 -4.35
C SER A 31 12.24 7.77 -4.73
N SER A 32 11.19 7.25 -5.38
CA SER A 32 10.07 8.07 -5.87
C SER A 32 9.05 8.50 -4.81
N GLY A 33 9.20 8.06 -3.55
CA GLY A 33 8.22 8.29 -2.50
C GLY A 33 6.91 7.49 -2.67
N ALA A 34 6.87 6.57 -3.65
CA ALA A 34 5.66 5.83 -3.98
C ALA A 34 5.30 4.77 -2.93
N ILE A 35 6.30 4.23 -2.21
CA ILE A 35 6.12 3.20 -1.17
C ILE A 35 5.46 3.83 0.04
N GLU A 36 6.01 4.92 0.56
CA GLU A 36 5.52 5.68 1.71
C GLU A 36 4.11 6.19 1.44
N LYS A 37 3.85 6.66 0.21
CA LYS A 37 2.50 7.08 -0.19
C LYS A 37 1.52 5.91 -0.21
N SER A 38 1.95 4.72 -0.65
CA SER A 38 1.12 3.52 -0.63
C SER A 38 0.78 3.10 0.80
N GLU A 39 1.76 3.17 1.71
CA GLU A 39 1.57 2.92 3.13
C GLU A 39 0.57 3.91 3.73
N GLN A 40 0.74 5.21 3.48
CA GLN A 40 -0.19 6.23 3.96
C GLN A 40 -1.62 5.96 3.49
N VAL A 41 -1.81 5.61 2.21
CA VAL A 41 -3.14 5.27 1.68
C VAL A 41 -3.72 4.04 2.39
N ALA A 42 -2.92 2.99 2.62
CA ALA A 42 -3.36 1.82 3.35
C ALA A 42 -3.78 2.16 4.79
N THR A 43 -2.98 2.96 5.49
CA THR A 43 -3.28 3.46 6.84
C THR A 43 -4.57 4.29 6.87
N ASP A 44 -4.78 5.18 5.89
CA ASP A 44 -5.99 5.99 5.78
C ASP A 44 -7.25 5.11 5.62
N TYR A 45 -7.18 4.05 4.82
CA TYR A 45 -8.28 3.10 4.67
C TYR A 45 -8.53 2.28 5.94
N LEU A 46 -7.48 1.86 6.66
CA LEU A 46 -7.63 1.17 7.95
C LEU A 46 -8.29 2.09 8.99
N ASN A 47 -7.86 3.35 9.06
CA ASN A 47 -8.46 4.36 9.93
C ASN A 47 -9.93 4.62 9.57
N LYS A 48 -10.25 4.71 8.27
CA LYS A 48 -11.63 4.84 7.81
C LYS A 48 -12.47 3.63 8.24
N ALA A 49 -11.96 2.41 8.07
CA ALA A 49 -12.64 1.20 8.49
C ALA A 49 -12.88 1.19 10.02
N ALA A 50 -11.89 1.60 10.81
CA ALA A 50 -12.02 1.69 12.27
C ALA A 50 -13.13 2.66 12.68
N ARG A 51 -13.19 3.86 12.07
CA ARG A 51 -14.26 4.85 12.34
C ARG A 51 -15.64 4.30 12.00
N ILE A 52 -15.79 3.62 10.86
CA ILE A 52 -17.05 2.97 10.49
C ILE A 52 -17.45 1.94 11.56
N LEU A 53 -16.50 1.13 12.07
CA LEU A 53 -16.78 0.18 13.14
C LEU A 53 -17.14 0.83 14.49
N ASP A 54 -16.71 2.07 14.74
CA ASP A 54 -17.11 2.83 15.93
C ASP A 54 -18.60 3.22 15.89
N GLU A 55 -19.15 3.49 14.71
CA GLU A 55 -20.57 3.83 14.53
C GLU A 55 -21.52 2.68 14.92
N PHE A 56 -21.07 1.42 14.79
CA PHE A 56 -21.88 0.26 15.18
C PHE A 56 -21.94 0.02 16.70
N GLY A 57 -21.10 0.68 17.49
CA GLY A 57 -21.02 0.50 18.94
C GLY A 57 -20.45 -0.85 19.37
N ASN A 58 -20.70 -1.26 20.61
CA ASN A 58 -20.07 -2.45 21.21
C ASN A 58 -20.83 -3.76 20.92
N ARG A 59 -21.02 -4.05 19.62
CA ARG A 59 -21.67 -5.28 19.14
C ARG A 59 -20.67 -6.45 19.10
N LYS A 60 -21.13 -7.67 19.35
CA LYS A 60 -20.26 -8.86 19.39
C LYS A 60 -19.65 -9.15 18.02
N GLU A 61 -20.39 -8.85 16.96
CA GLU A 61 -20.05 -9.03 15.56
C GLU A 61 -18.96 -8.05 15.08
N VAL A 62 -18.77 -6.93 15.78
CA VAL A 62 -17.74 -5.92 15.47
C VAL A 62 -16.36 -6.35 15.97
N LYS A 63 -16.29 -7.22 17.00
CA LYS A 63 -15.03 -7.64 17.61
C LYS A 63 -14.07 -8.32 16.61
N PRO A 64 -14.50 -9.31 15.79
CA PRO A 64 -13.63 -9.91 14.78
C PRO A 64 -13.12 -8.90 13.76
N LEU A 65 -13.96 -7.96 13.32
CA LEU A 65 -13.58 -6.94 12.34
C LEU A 65 -12.50 -6.00 12.89
N ARG A 66 -12.59 -5.62 14.17
CA ARG A 66 -11.53 -4.85 14.85
C ARG A 66 -10.23 -5.63 14.99
N GLN A 67 -10.31 -6.94 15.19
CA GLN A 67 -9.13 -7.79 15.25
C GLN A 67 -8.41 -7.85 13.90
N ILE A 68 -9.17 -7.94 12.79
CA ILE A 68 -8.61 -7.86 11.44
C ILE A 68 -7.86 -6.54 11.24
N ILE A 69 -8.49 -5.39 11.55
CA ILE A 69 -7.82 -4.08 11.43
C ILE A 69 -6.49 -4.06 12.20
N LYS A 70 -6.46 -4.52 13.46
CA LYS A 70 -5.23 -4.60 14.27
C LYS A 70 -4.16 -5.51 13.68
N MET A 71 -4.55 -6.60 13.01
CA MET A 71 -3.59 -7.48 12.33
C MET A 71 -3.00 -6.82 11.09
N LEU A 72 -3.82 -6.08 10.33
CA LEU A 72 -3.35 -5.41 9.12
C LEU A 72 -2.49 -4.18 9.42
N ASP A 73 -2.69 -3.54 10.57
CA ASP A 73 -1.91 -2.39 11.07
C ASP A 73 -0.50 -2.81 11.57
N LYS A 74 -0.32 -4.05 12.01
CA LYS A 74 0.96 -4.61 12.48
C LYS A 74 1.80 -5.27 11.38
N ARG A 75 1.53 -4.98 10.10
CA ARG A 75 2.38 -5.51 9.04
C ARG A 75 3.71 -4.77 9.07
N ASP A 76 4.76 -5.46 9.51
CA ASP A 76 6.12 -5.03 9.24
C ASP A 76 6.35 -5.16 7.72
N TYR A 77 6.72 -4.05 7.08
CA TYR A 77 7.09 -3.96 5.66
C TYR A 77 8.61 -3.91 5.51
#